data_AF-A0A0H5BE30-F1
#
_entry.id   AF-A0A0H5BE30-F1
#
_cell.length_a   1.000
_cell.length_b   1.000
_cell.length_c   1.000
_cell.angle_alpha   90.00
_cell.angle_beta   90.00
_cell.angle_gamma   90.00
#
_symmetry.space_group_name_H-M   'P 1'
#
loop_
_entity.id
_entity.type
_entity.pdbx_description
1 polymer ?
#
loop_
_entity_poly.entity_id
_entity_poly.type
_entity_poly.pdbx_seq_one_letter_code
_entity_poly.pdbx_strand_id
1 'polypeptide(L)'
;MYARRERRVPGTEHKRPTPISAPPDWEAIRLFLEVTRQGSFRSASELLGLSVNALRRRINELESDLGVKLLTRHVDGVRATAEGEHILAAAQRMEQASFGLVRARDQIEPAIAGEVRLAVTEGLGTFWVVPRLVEFQRSYPRLLVDISCAMQSADVLRLEADVAIQLTRPTAKDLKVVKIGRLHVMPFVAKSYLDVYGCPQTVEDLLNHRIVLQLADQVAAQADYNEIFAGVPQPGFVAIRSNVSSTHYWAIAKGAGLGLLPTYAQAISARVVPVDLPLRMQCDIWLTYHSDANKIPRVRRLIEWIMKSFDPEKYPWFRDDFVHPRDFPKDFGGKPLVSLFEGFFGADDVTETRFSSGSTDSDSD
;
A
#
# COMPACT_ATOMS: atom_id res chain seq x y z
N MET A 1 -56.01 47.04 42.85
CA MET A 1 -55.91 45.59 43.09
C MET A 1 -55.69 44.87 41.77
N TYR A 2 -54.47 44.41 41.46
CA TYR A 2 -54.22 43.30 40.54
C TYR A 2 -52.89 42.66 40.96
N ALA A 3 -52.99 41.47 41.56
CA ALA A 3 -51.86 40.70 42.08
C ALA A 3 -51.18 39.91 40.95
N ARG A 4 -49.87 40.08 40.80
CA ARG A 4 -49.02 39.36 39.85
C ARG A 4 -48.80 37.94 40.38
N ARG A 5 -49.42 36.92 39.76
CA ARG A 5 -49.12 35.50 40.01
C ARG A 5 -48.02 35.06 39.07
N GLU A 6 -46.84 34.77 39.62
CA GLU A 6 -45.76 34.07 38.91
C GLU A 6 -46.17 32.61 38.66
N ARG A 7 -46.21 32.21 37.39
CA ARG A 7 -46.34 30.79 37.00
C ARG A 7 -44.96 30.14 37.12
N ARG A 8 -44.78 29.28 38.12
CA ARG A 8 -43.67 28.32 38.17
C ARG A 8 -43.78 27.36 36.97
N VAL A 9 -42.72 27.30 36.16
CA VAL A 9 -42.51 26.25 35.15
C VAL A 9 -42.14 24.96 35.89
N PRO A 10 -42.72 23.79 35.57
CA PRO A 10 -42.32 22.53 36.19
C PRO A 10 -40.88 22.20 35.80
N GLY A 11 -40.04 21.90 36.80
CA GLY A 11 -38.67 21.45 36.56
C GLY A 11 -38.70 20.16 35.73
N THR A 12 -37.92 20.14 34.65
CA THR A 12 -37.61 18.92 33.91
C THR A 12 -36.94 17.93 34.85
N GLU A 13 -37.69 16.94 35.31
CA GLU A 13 -37.17 15.76 35.99
C GLU A 13 -36.11 15.12 35.09
N HIS A 14 -34.85 15.41 35.37
CA HIS A 14 -33.76 14.60 34.87
C HIS A 14 -33.89 13.25 35.57
N LYS A 15 -34.48 12.27 34.88
CA LYS A 15 -34.40 10.86 35.29
C LYS A 15 -32.93 10.57 35.59
N ARG A 16 -32.62 10.30 36.87
CA ARG A 16 -31.29 9.83 37.26
C ARG A 16 -30.96 8.61 36.39
N PRO A 17 -29.78 8.54 35.77
CA PRO A 17 -29.39 7.38 34.98
C PRO A 17 -29.52 6.14 35.85
N THR A 18 -30.28 5.16 35.36
CA THR A 18 -30.45 3.87 36.01
C THR A 18 -29.05 3.26 36.19
N PRO A 19 -28.71 2.77 37.40
CA PRO A 19 -27.40 2.15 37.60
C PRO A 19 -27.25 0.97 36.64
N ILE A 20 -26.20 1.00 35.83
CA ILE A 20 -25.83 -0.06 34.89
C ILE A 20 -25.66 -1.35 35.73
N SER A 21 -26.53 -2.34 35.50
CA SER A 21 -26.59 -3.56 36.32
C SER A 21 -25.45 -4.55 36.02
N ALA A 22 -24.84 -4.46 34.83
CA ALA A 22 -23.68 -5.22 34.40
C ALA A 22 -22.91 -4.48 33.28
N PRO A 23 -21.58 -4.63 33.17
CA PRO A 23 -20.83 -4.03 32.07
C PRO A 23 -21.38 -4.53 30.72
N PRO A 24 -21.42 -3.67 29.68
CA PRO A 24 -21.97 -4.04 28.38
C PRO A 24 -21.19 -5.20 27.76
N ASP A 25 -21.94 -6.14 27.16
CA ASP A 25 -21.39 -7.32 26.47
C ASP A 25 -20.48 -6.88 25.30
N TRP A 26 -19.24 -7.40 25.29
CA TRP A 26 -18.25 -7.09 24.26
C TRP A 26 -18.75 -7.46 22.85
N GLU A 27 -19.47 -8.58 22.72
CA GLU A 27 -20.06 -9.00 21.45
C GLU A 27 -21.00 -7.91 20.93
N ALA A 28 -21.87 -7.38 21.79
CA ALA A 28 -22.82 -6.34 21.41
C ALA A 28 -22.13 -5.02 21.01
N ILE A 29 -21.04 -4.65 21.69
CA ILE A 29 -20.21 -3.48 21.34
C ILE A 29 -19.57 -3.67 19.95
N ARG A 30 -19.05 -4.86 19.64
CA ARG A 30 -18.47 -5.18 18.32
C ARG A 30 -19.52 -5.05 17.20
N LEU A 31 -20.74 -5.53 17.44
CA LEU A 31 -21.84 -5.42 16.49
C LEU A 31 -22.23 -3.95 16.23
N PHE A 32 -22.24 -3.12 17.28
CA PHE A 32 -22.49 -1.69 17.15
C PHE A 32 -21.41 -0.97 16.32
N LEU A 33 -20.12 -1.27 16.57
CA LEU A 33 -19.00 -0.74 15.78
C LEU A 33 -19.18 -1.08 14.30
N GLU A 34 -19.52 -2.33 14.00
CA GLU A 34 -19.63 -2.80 12.62
C GLU A 34 -20.83 -2.18 11.88
N VAL A 35 -22.00 -2.07 12.52
CA VAL A 35 -23.14 -1.38 11.91
C VAL A 35 -22.82 0.10 11.65
N THR A 36 -22.06 0.74 12.53
CA THR A 36 -21.65 2.13 12.37
C THR A 36 -20.69 2.30 11.19
N ARG A 37 -19.70 1.40 11.03
CA ARG A 37 -18.76 1.41 9.88
C ARG A 37 -19.46 1.22 8.54
N GLN A 38 -20.36 0.24 8.49
CA GLN A 38 -21.05 -0.14 7.26
C GLN A 38 -22.16 0.84 6.87
N GLY A 39 -22.63 1.67 7.82
CA GLY A 39 -23.77 2.56 7.64
C GLY A 39 -25.08 1.83 7.30
N SER A 40 -25.12 0.50 7.47
CA SER A 40 -26.23 -0.36 7.02
C SER A 40 -26.27 -1.65 7.82
N PHE A 41 -27.43 -1.93 8.43
CA PHE A 41 -27.68 -3.23 9.08
C PHE A 41 -27.57 -4.41 8.11
N ARG A 42 -27.90 -4.21 6.82
CA ARG A 42 -27.85 -5.28 5.83
C ARG A 42 -26.40 -5.64 5.52
N SER A 43 -25.58 -4.64 5.17
CA SER A 43 -24.16 -4.84 4.87
C SER A 43 -23.42 -5.45 6.08
N ALA A 44 -23.65 -4.90 7.28
CA ALA A 44 -23.08 -5.43 8.50
C ALA A 44 -23.52 -6.87 8.79
N SER A 45 -24.80 -7.21 8.55
CA SER A 45 -25.30 -8.57 8.78
C SER A 45 -24.67 -9.60 7.83
N GLU A 46 -24.45 -9.22 6.56
CA GLU A 46 -23.79 -10.06 5.56
C GLU A 46 -22.32 -10.31 5.94
N LEU A 47 -21.61 -9.27 6.39
CA LEU A 47 -20.23 -9.39 6.87
C LEU A 47 -20.11 -10.25 8.14
N LEU A 48 -21.05 -10.08 9.09
CA LEU A 48 -21.02 -10.76 10.39
C LEU A 48 -21.61 -12.18 10.36
N GLY A 49 -22.21 -12.60 9.24
CA GLY A 49 -22.89 -13.90 9.13
C GLY A 49 -24.12 -14.03 10.04
N LEU A 50 -24.76 -12.91 10.40
CA LEU A 50 -25.95 -12.87 11.25
C LEU A 50 -27.19 -12.47 10.44
N SER A 51 -28.39 -12.80 10.93
CA SER A 51 -29.60 -12.22 10.35
C SER A 51 -29.75 -10.76 10.75
N VAL A 52 -30.28 -9.92 9.85
CA VAL A 52 -30.59 -8.49 10.13
C VAL A 52 -31.44 -8.34 11.41
N ASN A 53 -32.38 -9.25 11.64
CA ASN A 53 -33.24 -9.24 12.83
C ASN A 53 -32.45 -9.54 14.12
N ALA A 54 -31.54 -10.52 14.09
CA ALA A 54 -30.69 -10.82 15.24
C ALA A 54 -29.76 -9.64 15.57
N LEU A 55 -29.15 -9.03 14.55
CA LEU A 55 -28.27 -7.88 14.69
C LEU A 55 -29.00 -6.66 15.29
N ARG A 56 -30.20 -6.34 14.78
CA ARG A 56 -31.05 -5.27 15.34
C ARG A 56 -31.44 -5.53 16.78
N ARG A 57 -31.84 -6.77 17.10
CA ARG A 57 -32.20 -7.15 18.46
C ARG A 57 -31.04 -6.93 19.41
N ARG A 58 -29.82 -7.36 19.05
CA ARG A 58 -28.64 -7.23 19.91
C ARG A 58 -28.23 -5.78 20.13
N ILE A 59 -28.35 -4.92 19.12
CA ILE A 59 -28.12 -3.49 19.28
C ILE A 59 -29.20 -2.84 20.15
N ASN A 60 -30.48 -3.21 20.00
CA ASN A 60 -31.53 -2.69 20.86
C ASN A 60 -31.35 -3.09 22.33
N GLU A 61 -30.88 -4.32 22.59
CA GLU A 61 -30.51 -4.78 23.94
C GLU A 61 -29.37 -3.92 24.50
N LEU A 62 -28.31 -3.67 23.72
CA LEU A 62 -27.21 -2.76 24.11
C LEU A 62 -27.67 -1.33 24.41
N GLU A 63 -28.53 -0.76 23.57
CA GLU A 63 -29.12 0.57 23.78
C GLU A 63 -29.95 0.62 25.07
N SER A 64 -30.68 -0.46 25.36
CA SER A 64 -31.46 -0.59 26.59
C SER A 64 -30.56 -0.66 27.82
N ASP A 65 -29.48 -1.43 27.76
CA ASP A 65 -28.53 -1.61 28.85
C ASP A 65 -27.75 -0.32 29.15
N LEU A 66 -27.44 0.47 28.12
CA LEU A 66 -26.78 1.78 28.25
C LEU A 66 -27.75 2.93 28.53
N GLY A 67 -29.06 2.70 28.38
CA GLY A 67 -30.10 3.70 28.58
C GLY A 67 -30.10 4.84 27.53
N VAL A 68 -29.43 4.66 26.39
CA VAL A 68 -29.31 5.67 25.32
C VAL A 68 -29.50 5.05 23.95
N LYS A 69 -30.06 5.83 23.01
CA LYS A 69 -30.08 5.46 21.59
C LYS A 69 -28.72 5.74 20.98
N LEU A 70 -28.12 4.72 20.37
CA LEU A 70 -26.79 4.79 19.76
C LEU A 70 -26.88 5.02 18.25
N LEU A 71 -27.91 4.47 17.60
CA LEU A 71 -28.09 4.56 16.15
C LEU A 71 -29.42 5.20 15.78
N THR A 72 -29.42 5.96 14.70
CA THR A 72 -30.63 6.54 14.10
C THR A 72 -30.71 6.22 12.61
N ARG A 73 -31.95 6.21 12.08
CA ARG A 73 -32.19 6.05 10.64
C ARG A 73 -31.99 7.38 9.94
N HIS A 74 -31.29 7.35 8.82
CA HIS A 74 -31.12 8.45 7.88
C HIS A 74 -31.63 8.04 6.49
N VAL A 75 -31.81 9.01 5.60
CA VAL A 75 -32.27 8.79 4.22
C VAL A 75 -31.32 7.84 3.45
N ASP A 76 -30.03 7.88 3.80
CA ASP A 76 -28.95 7.12 3.13
C ASP A 76 -28.50 5.89 3.93
N GLY A 77 -29.21 5.51 5.01
CA GLY A 77 -28.86 4.35 5.82
C GLY A 77 -28.95 4.60 7.33
N VAL A 78 -27.91 4.20 8.06
CA VAL A 78 -27.84 4.26 9.52
C VAL A 78 -26.63 5.08 9.94
N ARG A 79 -26.80 5.93 10.95
CA ARG A 79 -25.72 6.74 11.53
C ARG A 79 -25.78 6.69 13.05
N ALA A 80 -24.66 6.99 13.70
CA ALA A 80 -24.64 7.19 15.13
C ALA A 80 -25.41 8.47 15.52
N THR A 81 -26.05 8.43 16.68
CA THR A 81 -26.59 9.63 17.36
C THR A 81 -25.45 10.42 18.00
N ALA A 82 -25.73 11.61 18.53
CA ALA A 82 -24.72 12.38 19.27
C ALA A 82 -24.18 11.61 20.49
N GLU A 83 -25.06 10.90 21.20
CA GLU A 83 -24.72 10.00 22.29
C GLU A 83 -23.94 8.78 21.77
N GLY A 84 -24.34 8.24 20.61
CA GLY A 84 -23.66 7.15 19.92
C GLY A 84 -22.22 7.48 19.55
N GLU A 85 -21.95 8.69 19.07
CA GLU A 85 -20.58 9.17 18.75
C GLU A 85 -19.69 9.24 20.00
N HIS A 86 -20.23 9.68 21.14
CA HIS A 86 -19.48 9.67 22.40
C HIS A 86 -19.14 8.25 22.87
N ILE A 87 -20.08 7.31 22.71
CA ILE A 87 -19.86 5.90 23.05
C ILE A 87 -18.93 5.22 22.04
N LEU A 88 -18.93 5.66 20.77
CA LEU A 88 -18.09 5.10 19.70
C LEU A 88 -16.60 5.17 20.06
N ALA A 89 -16.14 6.29 20.61
CA ALA A 89 -14.76 6.45 21.06
C ALA A 89 -14.39 5.50 22.23
N ALA A 90 -15.34 5.15 23.10
CA ALA A 90 -15.13 4.16 24.16
C ALA A 90 -15.14 2.72 23.59
N ALA A 91 -16.06 2.42 22.69
CA ALA A 91 -16.17 1.14 22.00
C ALA A 91 -14.91 0.81 21.19
N GLN A 92 -14.35 1.79 20.46
CA GLN A 92 -13.10 1.64 19.71
C GLN A 92 -11.91 1.34 20.63
N ARG A 93 -11.83 1.96 21.82
CA ARG A 93 -10.79 1.63 22.81
C ARG A 93 -10.94 0.21 23.37
N MET A 94 -12.17 -0.26 23.57
CA MET A 94 -12.43 -1.65 23.97
C MET A 94 -11.99 -2.63 22.86
N GLU A 95 -12.23 -2.30 21.58
CA GLU A 95 -11.76 -3.08 20.44
C GLU A 95 -10.23 -3.19 20.40
N GLN A 96 -9.54 -2.06 20.59
CA GLN A 96 -8.08 -2.03 20.70
C GLN A 96 -7.54 -2.87 21.87
N ALA A 97 -8.25 -2.88 23.00
CA ALA A 97 -7.92 -3.70 24.15
C ALA A 97 -8.17 -5.19 23.89
N SER A 98 -9.21 -5.55 23.13
CA SER A 98 -9.50 -6.94 22.74
C SER A 98 -8.39 -7.55 21.88
N PHE A 99 -7.78 -6.76 20.98
CA PHE A 99 -6.57 -7.15 20.26
C PHE A 99 -5.39 -7.42 21.22
N GLY A 100 -5.44 -6.87 22.44
CA GLY A 100 -4.48 -7.13 23.51
C GLY A 100 -4.55 -8.52 24.10
N LEU A 101 -5.67 -9.21 24.00
CA LEU A 101 -5.79 -10.61 24.42
C LEU A 101 -5.01 -11.53 23.47
N VAL A 102 -5.03 -11.23 22.17
CA VAL A 102 -4.17 -11.89 21.18
C VAL A 102 -2.70 -11.62 21.49
N ARG A 103 -2.35 -10.37 21.86
CA ARG A 103 -0.99 -10.00 22.30
C ARG A 103 -0.53 -10.76 23.55
N ALA A 104 -1.41 -10.99 24.52
CA ALA A 104 -1.10 -11.74 25.75
C ALA A 104 -0.84 -13.24 25.47
N ARG A 105 -1.57 -13.83 24.52
CA ARG A 105 -1.29 -15.19 24.04
C ARG A 105 0.06 -15.29 23.34
N ASP A 106 0.40 -14.30 22.52
CA ASP A 106 1.65 -14.25 21.75
C ASP A 106 2.91 -14.04 22.64
N GLN A 107 2.76 -13.75 23.94
CA GLN A 107 3.86 -13.67 24.91
C GLN A 107 4.27 -15.03 25.50
N ILE A 108 3.49 -16.09 25.29
CA ILE A 108 3.67 -17.38 25.98
C ILE A 108 4.68 -18.30 25.27
N GLU A 109 4.91 -18.19 23.95
CA GLU A 109 5.89 -18.99 23.18
C GLU A 109 6.32 -18.27 21.90
N PRO A 110 7.62 -18.01 21.60
CA PRO A 110 8.01 -17.22 20.43
C PRO A 110 8.10 -18.10 19.18
N ALA A 111 6.97 -18.65 18.77
CA ALA A 111 6.73 -18.97 17.37
C ALA A 111 6.16 -17.71 16.71
N ILE A 112 6.95 -16.98 15.91
CA ILE A 112 6.37 -15.93 15.04
C ILE A 112 5.39 -16.64 14.09
N ALA A 113 4.11 -16.50 14.39
CA ALA A 113 3.01 -17.24 13.76
C ALA A 113 1.73 -16.38 13.74
N GLY A 114 0.74 -16.80 12.95
CA GLY A 114 -0.51 -16.06 12.73
C GLY A 114 -0.47 -15.26 11.44
N GLU A 115 -1.31 -14.23 11.33
CA GLU A 115 -1.46 -13.41 10.13
C GLU A 115 -0.96 -11.98 10.36
N VAL A 116 -0.34 -11.41 9.33
CA VAL A 116 -0.03 -9.98 9.22
C VAL A 116 -0.44 -9.49 7.85
N ARG A 117 -1.14 -8.34 7.81
CA ARG A 117 -1.62 -7.72 6.58
C ARG A 117 -0.68 -6.61 6.12
N LEU A 118 -0.19 -6.73 4.89
CA LEU A 118 0.70 -5.78 4.23
C LEU A 118 0.00 -5.16 3.02
N ALA A 119 -0.17 -3.85 3.02
CA ALA A 119 -0.62 -3.13 1.84
C ALA A 119 0.56 -2.45 1.12
N VAL A 120 0.61 -2.52 -0.20
CA VAL A 120 1.70 -1.92 -1.01
C VAL A 120 1.19 -1.50 -2.38
N THR A 121 1.85 -0.56 -3.04
CA THR A 121 1.55 -0.23 -4.44
C THR A 121 1.88 -1.40 -5.38
N GLU A 122 1.08 -1.63 -6.42
CA GLU A 122 1.25 -2.80 -7.32
C GLU A 122 2.68 -2.92 -7.88
N GLY A 123 3.29 -1.82 -8.33
CA GLY A 123 4.67 -1.84 -8.82
C GLY A 123 5.68 -2.34 -7.78
N LEU A 124 5.71 -1.75 -6.59
CA LEU A 124 6.64 -2.19 -5.53
C LEU A 124 6.30 -3.59 -5.01
N GLY A 125 5.02 -3.91 -4.88
CA GLY A 125 4.55 -5.23 -4.45
C GLY A 125 5.03 -6.32 -5.37
N THR A 126 4.65 -6.23 -6.65
CA THR A 126 4.94 -7.22 -7.69
C THR A 126 6.45 -7.37 -7.93
N PHE A 127 7.15 -6.26 -8.10
CA PHE A 127 8.52 -6.29 -8.63
C PHE A 127 9.62 -6.28 -7.56
N TRP A 128 9.32 -5.78 -6.36
CA TRP A 128 10.33 -5.60 -5.32
C TRP A 128 10.07 -6.43 -4.07
N VAL A 129 8.88 -6.31 -3.48
CA VAL A 129 8.55 -6.89 -2.17
C VAL A 129 8.33 -8.39 -2.27
N VAL A 130 7.41 -8.86 -3.13
CA VAL A 130 7.03 -10.28 -3.22
C VAL A 130 8.22 -11.20 -3.51
N PRO A 131 9.13 -10.90 -4.46
CA PRO A 131 10.28 -11.77 -4.73
C PRO A 131 11.17 -12.03 -3.50
N ARG A 132 11.29 -11.05 -2.60
CA ARG A 132 12.06 -11.18 -1.34
C ARG A 132 11.23 -11.73 -0.19
N LEU A 133 9.92 -11.52 -0.23
CA LEU A 133 9.00 -11.98 0.80
C LEU A 133 9.02 -13.51 0.93
N VAL A 134 9.34 -14.22 -0.15
CA VAL A 134 9.53 -15.67 -0.15
C VAL A 134 10.66 -16.11 0.81
N GLU A 135 11.78 -15.40 0.84
CA GLU A 135 12.88 -15.71 1.77
C GLU A 135 12.51 -15.43 3.23
N PHE A 136 11.75 -14.36 3.46
CA PHE A 136 11.18 -14.06 4.76
C PHE A 136 10.22 -15.15 5.23
N GLN A 137 9.32 -15.61 4.34
CA GLN A 137 8.36 -16.67 4.65
C GLN A 137 9.06 -17.99 5.01
N ARG A 138 10.15 -18.35 4.32
CA ARG A 138 10.96 -19.54 4.67
C ARG A 138 11.52 -19.47 6.10
N SER A 139 11.82 -18.26 6.59
CA SER A 139 12.29 -18.04 7.95
C SER A 139 11.17 -18.08 8.99
N TYR A 140 9.92 -17.84 8.58
CA TYR A 140 8.72 -17.83 9.43
C TYR A 140 7.58 -18.63 8.80
N PRO A 141 7.70 -19.97 8.69
CA PRO A 141 6.75 -20.79 7.93
C PRO A 141 5.32 -20.81 8.51
N ARG A 142 5.16 -20.43 9.78
CA ARG A 142 3.85 -20.33 10.46
C ARG A 142 3.24 -18.92 10.40
N LEU A 143 3.93 -17.97 9.76
CA LEU A 143 3.45 -16.62 9.55
C LEU A 143 2.81 -16.54 8.16
N LEU A 144 1.52 -16.23 8.13
CA LEU A 144 0.80 -15.83 6.93
C LEU A 144 1.02 -14.33 6.75
N VAL A 145 1.59 -13.94 5.60
CA VAL A 145 1.64 -12.54 5.19
C VAL A 145 0.58 -12.34 4.12
N ASP A 146 -0.52 -11.68 4.48
CA ASP A 146 -1.60 -11.32 3.57
C ASP A 146 -1.21 -10.01 2.88
N ILE A 147 -0.83 -10.09 1.61
CA ILE A 147 -0.35 -8.94 0.85
C ILE A 147 -1.42 -8.44 -0.12
N SER A 148 -1.79 -7.17 0.02
CA SER A 148 -2.70 -6.49 -0.88
C SER A 148 -1.97 -5.43 -1.69
N CYS A 149 -1.96 -5.62 -3.01
CA CYS A 149 -1.37 -4.69 -3.97
C CYS A 149 -2.44 -3.73 -4.47
N ALA A 150 -2.37 -2.46 -4.06
CA ALA A 150 -3.30 -1.43 -4.49
C ALA A 150 -2.76 -0.63 -5.69
N MET A 151 -3.68 -0.18 -6.53
CA MET A 151 -3.36 0.65 -7.70
C MET A 151 -3.11 2.13 -7.33
N GLN A 152 -3.51 2.56 -6.12
CA GLN A 152 -3.35 3.94 -5.64
C GLN A 152 -2.82 3.97 -4.20
N SER A 153 -1.94 4.94 -3.88
CA SER A 153 -1.47 5.15 -2.49
C SER A 153 -2.61 5.43 -1.52
N ALA A 154 -3.65 6.14 -1.96
CA ALA A 154 -4.84 6.43 -1.16
C ALA A 154 -5.61 5.16 -0.78
N ASP A 155 -5.64 4.16 -1.66
CA ASP A 155 -6.27 2.88 -1.39
C ASP A 155 -5.44 2.05 -0.40
N VAL A 156 -4.11 2.13 -0.46
CA VAL A 156 -3.22 1.49 0.53
C VAL A 156 -3.56 1.96 1.96
N LEU A 157 -3.92 3.23 2.17
CA LEU A 157 -4.33 3.76 3.48
C LEU A 157 -5.71 3.31 3.94
N ARG A 158 -6.59 2.91 3.01
CA ARG A 158 -7.96 2.47 3.31
C ARG A 158 -8.07 0.98 3.60
N LEU A 159 -7.05 0.21 3.21
CA LEU A 159 -7.00 -1.22 3.50
C LEU A 159 -6.80 -1.43 5.00
N GLU A 160 -7.46 -2.45 5.56
CA GLU A 160 -7.27 -2.91 6.94
C GLU A 160 -5.90 -3.60 7.11
N ALA A 161 -4.82 -2.85 6.87
CA ALA A 161 -3.46 -3.35 6.88
C ALA A 161 -2.76 -3.04 8.21
N ASP A 162 -1.98 -3.99 8.71
CA ASP A 162 -1.09 -3.77 9.85
C ASP A 162 0.08 -2.86 9.48
N VAL A 163 0.54 -3.00 8.22
CA VAL A 163 1.69 -2.29 7.65
C VAL A 163 1.39 -1.90 6.21
N ALA A 164 1.81 -0.70 5.80
CA ALA A 164 1.61 -0.16 4.47
C ALA A 164 2.90 0.44 3.88
N ILE A 165 3.13 0.24 2.59
CA ILE A 165 4.23 0.86 1.80
C ILE A 165 3.63 1.72 0.69
N GLN A 166 4.00 3.00 0.64
CA GLN A 166 3.36 4.00 -0.22
C GLN A 166 4.36 4.98 -0.81
N LEU A 167 4.00 5.60 -1.93
CA LEU A 167 4.84 6.60 -2.63
C LEU A 167 4.44 8.05 -2.31
N THR A 168 3.39 8.23 -1.50
CA THR A 168 2.89 9.52 -1.05
C THR A 168 2.91 9.53 0.47
N ARG A 169 3.43 10.60 1.07
CA ARG A 169 3.51 10.70 2.54
C ARG A 169 2.11 10.77 3.16
N PRO A 170 1.75 9.86 4.07
CA PRO A 170 0.44 9.91 4.71
C PRO A 170 0.32 11.06 5.71
N THR A 171 -0.89 11.60 5.83
CA THR A 171 -1.22 12.73 6.71
C THR A 171 -1.97 12.33 7.98
N ALA A 172 -2.37 11.06 8.10
CA ALA A 172 -3.09 10.54 9.26
C ALA A 172 -2.22 10.61 10.53
N LYS A 173 -2.75 11.28 11.58
CA LYS A 173 -2.00 11.58 12.80
C LYS A 173 -1.65 10.37 13.66
N ASP A 174 -2.44 9.29 13.55
CA ASP A 174 -2.31 8.10 14.40
C ASP A 174 -1.36 7.04 13.82
N LEU A 175 -0.76 7.32 12.67
CA LEU A 175 0.20 6.46 12.01
C LEU A 175 1.64 6.86 12.37
N LYS A 176 2.47 5.85 12.61
CA LYS A 176 3.92 5.99 12.48
C LYS A 176 4.22 6.10 11.00
N VAL A 177 5.03 7.09 10.62
CA VAL A 177 5.42 7.34 9.23
C VAL A 177 6.94 7.39 9.16
N VAL A 178 7.54 6.47 8.39
CA VAL A 178 8.99 6.33 8.26
C VAL A 178 9.34 6.36 6.77
N LYS A 179 10.27 7.22 6.37
CA LYS A 179 10.85 7.16 5.02
C LYS A 179 11.82 5.98 4.99
N ILE A 180 11.62 5.05 4.05
CA ILE A 180 12.43 3.83 3.94
C ILE A 180 13.33 3.80 2.70
N GLY A 181 13.16 4.77 1.80
CA GLY A 181 14.00 4.93 0.63
C GLY A 181 13.44 5.98 -0.32
N ARG A 182 14.10 6.18 -1.45
CA ARG A 182 13.61 7.01 -2.56
C ARG A 182 13.56 6.20 -3.84
N LEU A 183 12.42 6.24 -4.52
CA LEU A 183 12.25 5.65 -5.83
C LEU A 183 12.68 6.66 -6.89
N HIS A 184 13.64 6.27 -7.74
CA HIS A 184 14.04 7.04 -8.92
C HIS A 184 13.47 6.39 -10.17
N VAL A 185 12.95 7.20 -11.08
CA VAL A 185 12.30 6.76 -12.33
C VAL A 185 12.94 7.50 -13.51
N MET A 186 13.23 6.76 -14.59
CA MET A 186 13.81 7.30 -15.81
C MET A 186 13.38 6.50 -17.06
N PRO A 187 13.69 6.96 -18.28
CA PRO A 187 13.37 6.24 -19.50
C PRO A 187 14.11 4.92 -19.65
N PHE A 188 13.36 3.91 -20.08
CA PHE A 188 13.84 2.59 -20.46
C PHE A 188 13.19 2.14 -21.76
N VAL A 189 13.87 1.22 -22.45
CA VAL A 189 13.43 0.64 -23.72
C VAL A 189 13.96 -0.78 -23.87
N ALA A 190 13.30 -1.63 -24.66
CA ALA A 190 13.86 -2.92 -25.02
C ALA A 190 15.01 -2.79 -26.03
N LYS A 191 16.04 -3.65 -25.88
CA LYS A 191 17.14 -3.77 -26.86
C LYS A 191 16.61 -4.02 -28.28
N SER A 192 15.65 -4.93 -28.43
CA SER A 192 15.01 -5.25 -29.72
C SER A 192 14.30 -4.07 -30.38
N TYR A 193 13.84 -3.09 -29.61
CA TYR A 193 13.25 -1.86 -30.16
C TYR A 193 14.35 -0.93 -30.68
N LEU A 194 15.45 -0.80 -29.95
CA LEU A 194 16.61 0.00 -30.38
C LEU A 194 17.22 -0.51 -31.67
N ASP A 195 17.28 -1.83 -31.84
CA ASP A 195 17.83 -2.47 -33.05
C ASP A 195 17.05 -2.09 -34.32
N VAL A 196 15.76 -1.73 -34.18
CA VAL A 196 14.87 -1.37 -35.30
C VAL A 196 14.73 0.14 -35.48
N TYR A 197 14.58 0.88 -34.37
CA TYR A 197 14.20 2.30 -34.39
C TYR A 197 15.32 3.25 -33.97
N GLY A 198 16.46 2.74 -33.49
CA GLY A 198 17.54 3.55 -32.94
C GLY A 198 17.27 4.06 -31.52
N CYS A 199 18.27 4.72 -30.93
CA CYS A 199 18.22 5.28 -29.58
C CYS A 199 18.06 6.82 -29.64
N PRO A 200 17.00 7.40 -29.05
CA PRO A 200 16.85 8.86 -29.00
C PRO A 200 17.98 9.47 -28.16
N GLN A 201 18.53 10.59 -28.64
CA GLN A 201 19.59 11.33 -27.95
C GLN A 201 19.05 12.57 -27.23
N THR A 202 17.90 13.07 -27.68
CA THR A 202 17.22 14.25 -27.14
C THR A 202 15.76 13.95 -26.79
N VAL A 203 15.12 14.85 -26.04
CA VAL A 203 13.68 14.72 -25.73
C VAL A 203 12.85 14.91 -27.00
N GLU A 204 13.32 15.77 -27.91
CA GLU A 204 12.69 16.06 -29.20
C GLU A 204 12.69 14.84 -30.11
N ASP A 205 13.75 14.02 -30.08
CA ASP A 205 13.84 12.77 -30.84
C ASP A 205 12.70 11.81 -30.51
N LEU A 206 12.14 11.88 -29.29
CA LEU A 206 11.03 11.04 -28.87
C LEU A 206 9.82 11.17 -29.77
N LEU A 207 9.62 12.30 -30.47
CA LEU A 207 8.54 12.49 -31.45
C LEU A 207 8.59 11.49 -32.61
N ASN A 208 9.76 10.90 -32.89
CA ASN A 208 9.96 9.88 -33.90
C ASN A 208 9.89 8.45 -33.34
N HIS A 209 9.62 8.30 -32.05
CA HIS A 209 9.51 7.02 -31.38
C HIS A 209 8.11 6.79 -30.80
N ARG A 210 7.85 5.54 -30.41
CA ARG A 210 6.65 5.13 -29.71
C ARG A 210 6.82 5.24 -28.22
N ILE A 211 5.77 5.69 -27.54
CA ILE A 211 5.72 5.78 -26.09
C ILE A 211 4.78 4.70 -25.54
N VAL A 212 5.21 4.04 -24.47
CA VAL A 212 4.35 3.28 -23.58
C VAL A 212 4.03 4.19 -22.40
N LEU A 213 2.75 4.40 -22.11
CA LEU A 213 2.32 5.34 -21.08
C LEU A 213 1.66 4.59 -19.90
N GLN A 214 2.10 4.88 -18.68
CA GLN A 214 1.39 4.44 -17.47
C GLN A 214 0.56 5.60 -16.90
N LEU A 215 -0.77 5.47 -16.91
CA LEU A 215 -1.68 6.37 -16.22
C LEU A 215 -2.00 5.80 -14.82
N ALA A 216 -1.28 6.26 -13.80
CA ALA A 216 -1.61 5.92 -12.42
C ALA A 216 -1.64 7.20 -11.59
N ASP A 217 -2.63 7.35 -10.71
CA ASP A 217 -2.82 8.57 -9.88
C ASP A 217 -1.62 8.89 -8.97
N GLN A 218 -0.70 7.93 -8.80
CA GLN A 218 0.54 8.06 -8.04
C GLN A 218 1.64 8.82 -8.81
N VAL A 219 1.50 8.95 -10.13
CA VAL A 219 2.40 9.67 -11.02
C VAL A 219 1.59 10.72 -11.77
N ALA A 220 2.14 11.92 -11.96
CA ALA A 220 1.47 12.97 -12.71
C ALA A 220 1.46 12.69 -14.23
N ALA A 221 1.44 11.42 -14.65
CA ALA A 221 1.80 10.97 -15.98
C ALA A 221 1.00 11.63 -17.13
N GLN A 222 -0.26 12.01 -16.89
CA GLN A 222 -1.02 12.76 -17.89
C GLN A 222 -0.59 14.24 -17.96
N ALA A 223 -0.28 14.86 -16.82
CA ALA A 223 0.28 16.21 -16.78
C ALA A 223 1.69 16.22 -17.36
N ASP A 224 2.54 15.27 -16.96
CA ASP A 224 3.91 15.10 -17.48
C ASP A 224 3.88 14.87 -19.00
N TYR A 225 2.97 14.01 -19.51
CA TYR A 225 2.79 13.82 -20.95
C TYR A 225 2.40 15.14 -21.64
N ASN A 226 1.46 15.89 -21.07
CA ASN A 226 1.00 17.15 -21.65
C ASN A 226 2.08 18.23 -21.63
N GLU A 227 2.99 18.19 -20.65
CA GLU A 227 4.13 19.10 -20.54
C GLU A 227 5.23 18.73 -21.54
N ILE A 228 5.62 17.45 -21.59
CA ILE A 228 6.72 16.96 -22.43
C ILE A 228 6.32 16.90 -23.91
N PHE A 229 5.08 16.49 -24.21
CA PHE A 229 4.57 16.28 -25.57
C PHE A 229 3.40 17.23 -25.88
N ALA A 230 3.55 18.50 -25.49
CA ALA A 230 2.53 19.52 -25.68
C ALA A 230 2.04 19.57 -27.13
N GLY A 231 0.72 19.38 -27.33
CA GLY A 231 0.08 19.41 -28.64
C GLY A 231 0.22 18.14 -29.49
N VAL A 232 0.87 17.08 -28.99
CA VAL A 232 1.02 15.80 -29.70
C VAL A 232 -0.16 14.87 -29.40
N PRO A 233 -0.99 14.50 -30.40
CA PRO A 233 -2.07 13.55 -30.20
C PRO A 233 -1.52 12.18 -29.73
N GLN A 234 -2.13 11.60 -28.69
CA GLN A 234 -1.73 10.27 -28.21
C GLN A 234 -1.94 9.15 -29.25
N PRO A 235 -3.07 9.07 -29.98
CA PRO A 235 -3.27 8.00 -30.96
C PRO A 235 -2.19 8.04 -32.06
N GLY A 236 -1.52 6.91 -32.28
CA GLY A 236 -0.42 6.78 -33.24
C GLY A 236 0.98 7.09 -32.68
N PHE A 237 1.05 7.80 -31.55
CA PHE A 237 2.30 8.10 -30.83
C PHE A 237 2.47 7.23 -29.58
N VAL A 238 1.42 7.10 -28.77
CA VAL A 238 1.35 6.18 -27.64
C VAL A 238 0.92 4.81 -28.16
N ALA A 239 1.84 3.84 -28.13
CA ALA A 239 1.58 2.48 -28.59
C ALA A 239 0.69 1.70 -27.62
N ILE A 240 0.93 1.85 -26.32
CA ILE A 240 0.18 1.16 -25.27
C ILE A 240 0.01 2.12 -24.09
N ARG A 241 -1.20 2.10 -23.50
CA ARG A 241 -1.54 2.84 -22.28
C ARG A 241 -2.12 1.89 -21.24
N SER A 242 -1.61 1.94 -20.01
CA SER A 242 -1.99 1.06 -18.91
C SER A 242 -2.07 1.81 -17.58
N ASN A 243 -2.84 1.32 -16.62
CA ASN A 243 -2.81 1.80 -15.23
C ASN A 243 -2.07 0.84 -14.27
N VAL A 244 -1.58 -0.29 -14.78
CA VAL A 244 -0.87 -1.33 -14.02
C VAL A 244 0.62 -1.34 -14.41
N SER A 245 1.51 -1.36 -13.42
CA SER A 245 2.97 -1.32 -13.63
C SER A 245 3.47 -2.61 -14.28
N SER A 246 2.89 -3.77 -13.96
CA SER A 246 3.26 -5.02 -14.61
C SER A 246 3.02 -5.03 -16.12
N THR A 247 1.84 -4.57 -16.57
CA THR A 247 1.55 -4.39 -18.00
C THR A 247 2.48 -3.36 -18.64
N HIS A 248 2.77 -2.25 -17.95
CA HIS A 248 3.67 -1.21 -18.46
C HIS A 248 5.08 -1.75 -18.70
N TYR A 249 5.65 -2.46 -17.71
CA TYR A 249 6.95 -3.11 -17.83
C TYR A 249 6.99 -4.08 -19.02
N TRP A 250 6.00 -4.96 -19.15
CA TRP A 250 5.99 -5.97 -20.21
C TRP A 250 5.83 -5.37 -21.61
N ALA A 251 5.04 -4.32 -21.75
CA ALA A 251 4.95 -3.58 -23.01
C ALA A 251 6.32 -3.04 -23.44
N ILE A 252 7.06 -2.41 -22.52
CA ILE A 252 8.41 -1.87 -22.80
C ILE A 252 9.38 -3.01 -23.10
N ALA A 253 9.43 -4.03 -22.23
CA ALA A 253 10.34 -5.17 -22.35
C ALA A 253 10.10 -6.04 -23.61
N LYS A 254 8.91 -5.94 -24.23
CA LYS A 254 8.57 -6.57 -25.51
C LYS A 254 8.68 -5.64 -26.71
N GLY A 255 9.19 -4.42 -26.52
CA GLY A 255 9.49 -3.49 -27.61
C GLY A 255 8.27 -2.76 -28.16
N ALA A 256 7.26 -2.49 -27.34
CA ALA A 256 6.14 -1.63 -27.76
C ALA A 256 6.54 -0.16 -27.89
N GLY A 257 7.59 0.27 -27.20
CA GLY A 257 8.10 1.65 -27.19
C GLY A 257 8.95 1.95 -25.95
N LEU A 258 9.30 3.22 -25.78
CA LEU A 258 9.97 3.74 -24.58
C LEU A 258 8.97 4.01 -23.48
N GLY A 259 9.37 3.84 -22.22
CA GLY A 259 8.55 4.25 -21.08
C GLY A 259 9.38 4.50 -19.83
N LEU A 260 8.74 5.10 -18.82
CA LEU A 260 9.38 5.46 -17.56
C LEU A 260 9.31 4.30 -16.58
N LEU A 261 10.47 3.78 -16.16
CA LEU A 261 10.56 2.69 -15.19
C LEU A 261 11.40 3.09 -13.97
N PRO A 262 11.14 2.50 -12.79
CA PRO A 262 12.06 2.56 -11.68
C PRO A 262 13.47 2.12 -12.08
N THR A 263 14.49 2.78 -11.56
CA THR A 263 15.90 2.47 -11.90
C THR A 263 16.27 1.02 -11.60
N TYR A 264 15.70 0.42 -10.54
CA TYR A 264 15.89 -0.99 -10.21
C TYR A 264 15.37 -1.97 -11.29
N ALA A 265 14.63 -1.50 -12.32
CA ALA A 265 14.13 -2.34 -13.41
C ALA A 265 15.24 -3.12 -14.13
N GLN A 266 16.44 -2.53 -14.23
CA GLN A 266 17.60 -3.21 -14.80
C GLN A 266 18.03 -4.43 -13.98
N ALA A 267 17.80 -4.41 -12.66
CA ALA A 267 18.12 -5.51 -11.77
C ALA A 267 17.02 -6.59 -11.73
N ILE A 268 15.86 -6.33 -12.34
CA ILE A 268 14.76 -7.29 -12.52
C ILE A 268 14.95 -8.09 -13.81
N SER A 269 15.33 -7.46 -14.92
CA SER A 269 15.76 -8.22 -16.10
C SER A 269 16.58 -7.37 -17.06
N ALA A 270 17.48 -8.03 -17.80
CA ALA A 270 18.31 -7.41 -18.83
C ALA A 270 17.52 -6.99 -20.09
N ARG A 271 16.21 -7.28 -20.17
CA ARG A 271 15.39 -6.99 -21.36
C ARG A 271 15.19 -5.50 -21.61
N VAL A 272 15.32 -4.68 -20.58
CA VAL A 272 15.17 -3.23 -20.67
C VAL A 272 16.51 -2.55 -20.38
N VAL A 273 16.85 -1.57 -21.20
CA VAL A 273 18.07 -0.76 -21.05
C VAL A 273 17.69 0.69 -20.76
N PRO A 274 18.44 1.39 -19.90
CA PRO A 274 18.19 2.80 -19.62
C PRO A 274 18.50 3.66 -20.85
N VAL A 275 17.73 4.73 -21.04
CA VAL A 275 17.95 5.74 -22.08
C VAL A 275 18.28 7.07 -21.41
N ASP A 276 19.42 7.64 -21.76
CA ASP A 276 20.01 8.82 -21.11
C ASP A 276 19.34 10.12 -21.58
N LEU A 277 18.11 10.35 -21.13
CA LEU A 277 17.38 11.61 -21.36
C LEU A 277 17.23 12.40 -20.06
N PRO A 278 17.07 13.74 -20.13
CA PRO A 278 16.83 14.59 -18.95
C PRO A 278 15.40 14.44 -18.39
N LEU A 279 14.81 13.25 -18.50
CA LEU A 279 13.50 12.91 -17.95
C LEU A 279 13.70 12.06 -16.70
N ARG A 280 13.57 12.66 -15.52
CA ARG A 280 13.76 11.97 -14.24
C ARG A 280 12.67 12.37 -13.27
N MET A 281 12.15 11.38 -12.56
CA MET A 281 11.17 11.59 -11.49
C MET A 281 11.65 10.88 -10.24
N GLN A 282 11.25 11.42 -9.09
CA GLN A 282 11.54 10.81 -7.80
C GLN A 282 10.32 10.86 -6.89
N CYS A 283 10.13 9.81 -6.10
CA CYS A 283 9.16 9.80 -5.01
C CYS A 283 9.75 9.11 -3.79
N ASP A 284 9.45 9.66 -2.61
CA ASP A 284 9.87 9.04 -1.36
C ASP A 284 9.00 7.80 -1.09
N ILE A 285 9.62 6.72 -0.61
CA ILE A 285 8.95 5.50 -0.21
C ILE A 285 8.71 5.57 1.29
N TRP A 286 7.44 5.49 1.68
CA TRP A 286 6.99 5.61 3.05
C TRP A 286 6.48 4.27 3.57
N LEU A 287 7.01 3.84 4.71
CA LEU A 287 6.45 2.79 5.53
C LEU A 287 5.54 3.42 6.58
N THR A 288 4.30 2.93 6.64
CA THR A 288 3.34 3.38 7.64
C THR A 288 2.69 2.22 8.36
N TYR A 289 2.43 2.40 9.64
CA TYR A 289 1.77 1.40 10.50
C TYR A 289 1.19 2.10 11.73
N HIS A 290 0.20 1.49 12.37
CA HIS A 290 -0.34 2.01 13.63
C HIS A 290 0.72 1.99 14.73
N SER A 291 0.72 2.97 15.63
CA SER A 291 1.72 3.09 16.71
C SER A 291 1.84 1.83 17.59
N ASP A 292 0.75 1.09 17.76
CA ASP A 292 0.69 -0.17 18.49
C ASP A 292 1.13 -1.40 17.69
N ALA A 293 1.19 -1.32 16.36
CA ALA A 293 1.59 -2.42 15.49
C ALA A 293 3.02 -2.90 15.82
N ASN A 294 3.91 -1.97 16.16
CA ASN A 294 5.28 -2.29 16.57
C ASN A 294 5.36 -3.02 17.92
N LYS A 295 4.27 -3.13 18.70
CA LYS A 295 4.22 -3.93 19.94
C LYS A 295 3.94 -5.41 19.66
N ILE A 296 3.40 -5.73 18.48
CA ILE A 296 3.06 -7.10 18.07
C ILE A 296 4.31 -7.75 17.45
N PRO A 297 4.85 -8.85 18.00
CA PRO A 297 6.12 -9.43 17.56
C PRO A 297 6.18 -9.77 16.07
N ARG A 298 5.14 -10.39 15.51
CA ARG A 298 5.08 -10.74 14.08
C ARG A 298 5.07 -9.52 13.16
N VAL A 299 4.36 -8.46 13.55
CA VAL A 299 4.28 -7.21 12.78
C VAL A 299 5.60 -6.45 12.85
N ARG A 300 6.19 -6.34 14.05
CA ARG A 300 7.54 -5.78 14.23
C ARG A 300 8.55 -6.50 13.36
N ARG A 301 8.48 -7.84 13.30
CA ARG A 301 9.41 -8.63 12.49
C ARG A 301 9.26 -8.37 11.00
N LEU A 302 8.03 -8.22 10.52
CA LEU A 302 7.77 -7.81 9.14
C LEU A 302 8.30 -6.40 8.87
N ILE A 303 8.08 -5.45 9.77
CA ILE A 303 8.61 -4.07 9.68
C ILE A 303 10.15 -4.09 9.58
N GLU A 304 10.84 -4.80 10.47
CA GLU A 304 12.30 -4.92 10.45
C GLU A 304 12.80 -5.51 9.11
N TRP A 305 12.12 -6.53 8.59
CA TRP A 305 12.46 -7.12 7.31
C TRP A 305 12.21 -6.16 6.13
N ILE A 306 11.10 -5.41 6.14
CA ILE A 306 10.82 -4.38 5.13
C ILE A 306 11.92 -3.32 5.14
N MET A 307 12.24 -2.76 6.31
CA MET A 307 13.32 -1.75 6.43
C MET A 307 14.64 -2.24 5.80
N LYS A 308 15.05 -3.47 6.12
CA LYS A 308 16.26 -4.09 5.54
C LYS A 308 16.14 -4.35 4.03
N SER A 309 14.92 -4.60 3.55
CA SER A 309 14.66 -4.85 2.12
C SER A 309 14.70 -3.57 1.28
N PHE A 310 14.75 -2.39 1.89
CA PHE A 310 14.90 -1.11 1.21
C PHE A 310 16.20 -0.37 1.59
N ASP A 311 17.09 -1.04 2.32
CA ASP A 311 18.34 -0.48 2.83
C ASP A 311 19.20 0.13 1.69
N PRO A 312 19.45 1.45 1.68
CA PRO A 312 20.18 2.13 0.61
C PRO A 312 21.69 1.82 0.60
N GLU A 313 22.24 1.27 1.68
CA GLU A 313 23.62 0.76 1.68
C GLU A 313 23.72 -0.52 0.85
N LYS A 314 22.70 -1.38 0.94
CA LYS A 314 22.61 -2.63 0.18
C LYS A 314 22.06 -2.44 -1.23
N TYR A 315 21.15 -1.48 -1.41
CA TYR A 315 20.39 -1.29 -2.64
C TYR A 315 20.53 0.17 -3.11
N PRO A 316 21.55 0.48 -3.92
CA PRO A 316 21.92 1.86 -4.26
C PRO A 316 20.81 2.63 -4.98
N TRP A 317 19.89 1.95 -5.67
CA TRP A 317 18.71 2.56 -6.30
C TRP A 317 17.67 3.13 -5.34
N PHE A 318 17.80 2.90 -4.02
CA PHE A 318 16.94 3.54 -3.01
C PHE A 318 17.62 4.66 -2.23
N ARG A 319 18.87 5.01 -2.57
CA ARG A 319 19.55 6.18 -2.01
C ARG A 319 18.78 7.45 -2.30
N ASP A 320 18.95 8.45 -1.45
CA ASP A 320 18.33 9.76 -1.65
C ASP A 320 18.89 10.48 -2.88
N ASP A 321 20.17 10.25 -3.17
CA ASP A 321 20.84 10.69 -4.38
C ASP A 321 20.59 9.72 -5.54
N PHE A 322 20.49 10.27 -6.74
CA PHE A 322 20.35 9.48 -7.95
C PHE A 322 21.64 8.73 -8.26
N VAL A 323 21.54 7.41 -8.37
CA VAL A 323 22.61 6.55 -8.90
C VAL A 323 22.13 6.00 -10.25
N HIS A 324 22.94 6.20 -11.28
CA HIS A 324 22.57 5.79 -12.63
C HIS A 324 22.55 4.25 -12.74
N PRO A 325 21.57 3.63 -13.43
CA PRO A 325 21.50 2.17 -13.50
C PRO A 325 22.77 1.47 -14.03
N ARG A 326 23.49 2.13 -14.94
CA ARG A 326 24.80 1.65 -15.44
C ARG A 326 25.88 1.51 -14.37
N ASP A 327 25.77 2.23 -13.26
CA ASP A 327 26.76 2.20 -12.18
C ASP A 327 26.38 1.20 -11.08
N PHE A 328 25.17 0.63 -11.10
CA PHE A 328 24.77 -0.38 -10.12
C PHE A 328 25.70 -1.58 -10.04
N PRO A 329 26.27 -2.15 -11.12
CA PRO A 329 27.19 -3.27 -11.00
C PRO A 329 28.45 -2.95 -10.18
N LYS A 330 28.86 -1.67 -10.09
CA LYS A 330 29.99 -1.25 -9.24
C LYS A 330 29.62 -1.23 -7.76
N ASP A 331 28.37 -0.88 -7.48
CA ASP A 331 27.84 -0.67 -6.12
C ASP A 331 27.05 -1.88 -5.58
N PHE A 332 26.63 -2.82 -6.44
CA PHE A 332 25.79 -3.97 -6.13
C PHE A 332 26.37 -5.25 -6.75
N GLY A 333 27.12 -6.02 -5.94
CA GLY A 333 27.67 -7.33 -6.32
C GLY A 333 26.70 -8.52 -6.14
N GLY A 334 25.40 -8.27 -5.99
CA GLY A 334 24.40 -9.31 -5.74
C GLY A 334 23.90 -10.02 -7.01
N LYS A 335 23.24 -11.17 -6.85
CA LYS A 335 22.50 -11.83 -7.94
C LYS A 335 21.36 -10.93 -8.47
N PRO A 336 20.90 -11.13 -9.72
CA PRO A 336 19.67 -10.48 -10.21
C PRO A 336 18.53 -10.66 -9.20
N LEU A 337 17.74 -9.61 -9.01
CA LEU A 337 16.79 -9.52 -7.89
C LEU A 337 15.60 -10.44 -8.09
N VAL A 338 15.24 -10.67 -9.35
CA VAL A 338 14.17 -11.55 -9.79
C VAL A 338 14.56 -12.05 -11.18
N SER A 339 14.29 -13.31 -11.50
CA SER A 339 14.12 -13.73 -12.89
C SER A 339 12.68 -14.18 -13.04
N LEU A 340 11.81 -13.27 -13.49
CA LEU A 340 10.36 -13.50 -13.56
C LEU A 340 9.97 -14.72 -14.43
N PHE A 341 10.91 -15.25 -15.21
CA PHE A 341 10.75 -16.37 -16.14
C PHE A 341 11.88 -17.39 -16.02
N GLU A 342 12.55 -17.48 -14.87
CA GLU A 342 13.53 -18.55 -14.64
C GLU A 342 12.85 -19.91 -14.89
N GLY A 343 13.31 -20.64 -15.92
CA GLY A 343 12.75 -21.93 -16.33
C GLY A 343 11.70 -21.91 -17.46
N PHE A 344 11.25 -20.75 -17.94
CA PHE A 344 10.36 -20.67 -19.13
C PHE A 344 11.12 -20.61 -20.46
N PHE A 345 12.42 -20.30 -20.41
CA PHE A 345 13.31 -20.29 -21.57
C PHE A 345 14.31 -21.44 -21.47
N GLY A 346 14.59 -22.10 -22.59
CA GLY A 346 15.62 -23.14 -22.68
C GLY A 346 17.00 -22.57 -22.35
N ALA A 347 17.94 -23.43 -21.96
CA ALA A 347 19.28 -23.05 -21.49
C ALA A 347 20.05 -22.08 -22.41
N ASP A 348 19.70 -22.03 -23.70
CA ASP A 348 20.33 -21.17 -24.71
C ASP A 348 19.94 -19.68 -24.63
N ASP A 349 18.80 -19.35 -24.00
CA ASP A 349 18.30 -17.96 -23.85
C ASP A 349 18.84 -17.25 -22.59
N VAL A 350 19.52 -17.99 -21.70
CA VAL A 350 20.04 -17.49 -20.41
C VAL A 350 21.44 -16.87 -20.56
N THR A 351 22.10 -17.09 -21.70
CA THR A 351 23.53 -16.85 -21.90
C THR A 351 23.95 -15.37 -22.00
N GLU A 352 23.03 -14.41 -22.18
CA GLU A 352 23.37 -12.98 -22.14
C GLU A 352 23.59 -12.43 -20.70
N THR A 353 23.40 -13.25 -19.66
CA THR A 353 23.46 -12.81 -18.24
C THR A 353 24.80 -13.06 -17.55
N ARG A 354 25.93 -12.91 -18.25
CA ARG A 354 27.24 -12.80 -17.60
C ARG A 354 27.84 -11.44 -17.92
N PHE A 355 27.90 -10.57 -16.91
CA PHE A 355 28.79 -9.41 -16.93
C PHE A 355 30.20 -9.93 -17.21
N SER A 356 30.72 -9.68 -18.41
CA SER A 356 32.13 -9.93 -18.69
C SER A 356 32.93 -8.94 -17.85
N SER A 357 33.61 -9.43 -16.83
CA SER A 357 34.73 -8.73 -16.21
C SER A 357 35.83 -8.62 -17.29
N GLY A 358 35.89 -7.47 -17.96
CA GLY A 358 37.05 -7.11 -18.76
C GLY A 358 38.20 -6.80 -17.81
N SER A 359 39.01 -7.82 -17.50
CA SER A 359 40.36 -7.62 -17.02
C SER A 359 41.22 -7.31 -18.23
N THR A 360 41.69 -6.07 -18.30
CA THR A 360 42.94 -5.71 -18.95
C THR A 360 44.04 -6.60 -18.41
N ASP A 361 44.67 -7.40 -19.28
CA ASP A 361 46.07 -7.77 -19.13
C ASP A 361 46.79 -7.41 -20.42
N SER A 362 47.49 -6.29 -20.33
CA SER A 362 48.77 -6.09 -21.00
C SER A 362 49.74 -7.13 -20.45
N ASP A 363 50.30 -7.98 -21.32
CA ASP A 363 51.69 -8.41 -21.15
C ASP A 363 52.27 -8.85 -22.51
N SER A 364 53.28 -8.09 -22.93
CA SER A 364 54.55 -8.49 -23.54
C SER A 364 54.71 -9.95 -24.01
N ASP A 365 54.87 -10.14 -25.32
CA ASP A 365 56.17 -10.40 -25.97
C ASP A 365 56.09 -10.19 -27.50
#